data_AF-A1D254-F1
#
_entry.id   AF-A1D254-F1
#
_cell.length_a   1.000
_cell.length_b   1.000
_cell.length_c   1.000
_cell.angle_alpha   90.00
_cell.angle_beta   90.00
_cell.angle_gamma   90.00
#
_symmetry.space_group_name_H-M   'P 1'
#
loop_
_entity.id
_entity.type
_entity.pdbx_description
1 polymer ?
#
loop_
_entity_poly.entity_id
_entity_poly.type
_entity_poly.pdbx_seq_one_letter_code
_entity_poly.pdbx_strand_id
1 'polypeptide(L)'
;MNIFRKLRGKASRSSRGKEPAPSAPATIAESKSVNPSPPPGAMHISEVKRSPTLRSSIRKPGSETQFITIMVANAKGAADYLRLYRLLQRETDYGSEFDLTGDYETDYLYDGYIYNVRFVSVPDPTGPWAANLAHVCLVLTYDTSSRESWDKLVAICEGMRSRSEDGVLSPYPFLATVIVAMGEGEGEGEEGPMSVSQGEAEAFATQRKCLFVEVSRRTGRGVCDAVGSLVERAHGARGQYPMDQEGEPQRYKRAQVLKALFSP
;
A
#
# COMPACT_ATOMS: atom_id res chain seq x y z
N MET A 1 73.35 -12.50 -20.53
CA MET A 1 73.41 -12.43 -22.01
C MET A 1 74.13 -13.69 -22.50
N ASN A 2 73.38 -14.65 -23.03
CA ASN A 2 73.82 -15.64 -24.03
C ASN A 2 72.58 -16.45 -24.45
N ILE A 3 72.39 -16.48 -25.76
CA ILE A 3 71.29 -17.07 -26.52
C ILE A 3 71.83 -18.36 -27.18
N PHE A 4 70.91 -19.18 -27.71
CA PHE A 4 71.06 -20.26 -28.71
C PHE A 4 71.17 -21.68 -28.14
N ARG A 5 70.61 -22.74 -28.74
CA ARG A 5 69.43 -23.04 -29.59
C ARG A 5 69.62 -24.52 -29.99
N LYS A 6 68.52 -25.30 -30.06
CA LYS A 6 68.31 -26.45 -30.98
C LYS A 6 69.17 -27.73 -30.74
N LEU A 7 68.77 -28.98 -31.00
CA LEU A 7 67.71 -29.65 -31.77
C LEU A 7 67.70 -31.15 -31.37
N ARG A 8 66.52 -31.79 -31.26
CA ARG A 8 66.18 -33.01 -32.03
C ARG A 8 64.73 -33.43 -31.77
N GLY A 9 63.94 -33.52 -32.84
CA GLY A 9 62.63 -34.15 -32.84
C GLY A 9 62.64 -35.47 -33.64
N LYS A 10 61.60 -36.28 -33.40
CA LYS A 10 60.83 -37.11 -34.34
C LYS A 10 59.68 -37.76 -33.53
N ALA A 11 58.42 -37.35 -33.77
CA ALA A 11 57.37 -38.09 -34.52
C ALA A 11 56.74 -39.23 -33.66
N SER A 12 55.43 -39.40 -33.45
CA SER A 12 54.20 -38.93 -34.10
C SER A 12 52.97 -39.23 -33.19
N ARG A 13 51.89 -38.43 -33.35
CA ARG A 13 50.42 -38.73 -33.30
C ARG A 13 49.93 -39.81 -32.30
N SER A 14 48.94 -39.60 -31.43
CA SER A 14 47.58 -39.13 -31.73
C SER A 14 46.76 -39.00 -30.43
N SER A 15 45.84 -38.04 -30.42
CA SER A 15 44.86 -37.67 -29.41
C SER A 15 43.83 -38.76 -29.05
N ARG A 16 43.61 -39.00 -27.74
CA ARG A 16 42.31 -39.18 -27.05
C ARG A 16 42.56 -39.62 -25.60
N GLY A 17 42.78 -38.65 -24.72
CA GLY A 17 42.77 -38.88 -23.26
C GLY A 17 41.32 -38.84 -22.78
N LYS A 18 40.84 -39.97 -22.26
CA LYS A 18 39.51 -40.13 -21.67
C LYS A 18 39.47 -39.46 -20.29
N GLU A 19 38.49 -38.59 -20.13
CA GLU A 19 37.69 -38.23 -18.95
C GLU A 19 37.99 -38.99 -17.63
N PRO A 20 38.22 -38.30 -16.50
CA PRO A 20 38.24 -38.93 -15.17
C PRO A 20 36.81 -39.22 -14.67
N ALA A 21 36.65 -40.34 -13.97
CA ALA A 21 35.39 -40.83 -13.42
C ALA A 21 34.74 -39.86 -12.40
N PRO A 22 33.39 -39.78 -12.34
CA PRO A 22 32.69 -38.96 -11.37
C PRO A 22 32.65 -39.65 -9.99
N SER A 23 33.21 -38.97 -8.99
CA SER A 23 33.09 -39.33 -7.58
C SER A 23 31.66 -39.13 -7.08
N ALA A 24 31.23 -40.00 -6.16
CA ALA A 24 29.89 -40.16 -5.61
C ALA A 24 29.21 -38.86 -5.13
N PRO A 25 27.87 -38.78 -5.20
CA PRO A 25 27.13 -37.59 -4.76
C PRO A 25 27.17 -37.47 -3.24
N ALA A 26 27.64 -36.33 -2.75
CA ALA A 26 27.49 -35.91 -1.37
C ALA A 26 26.01 -35.76 -1.04
N THR A 27 25.54 -36.45 -0.01
CA THR A 27 24.20 -36.30 0.54
C THR A 27 24.06 -34.87 1.08
N ILE A 28 23.43 -34.00 0.29
CA ILE A 28 22.99 -32.68 0.74
C ILE A 28 21.86 -32.94 1.74
N ALA A 29 22.12 -32.65 3.02
CA ALA A 29 21.05 -32.50 3.99
C ALA A 29 20.18 -31.33 3.50
N GLU A 30 18.99 -31.66 2.98
CA GLU A 30 17.95 -30.67 2.71
C GLU A 30 17.61 -29.98 4.02
N SER A 31 18.26 -28.84 4.28
CA SER A 31 17.76 -27.88 5.26
C SER A 31 16.35 -27.52 4.78
N LYS A 32 15.33 -28.01 5.50
CA LYS A 32 13.97 -27.50 5.39
C LYS A 32 14.07 -25.98 5.34
N SER A 33 13.86 -25.40 4.16
CA SER A 33 13.59 -23.98 4.06
C SER A 33 12.28 -23.80 4.81
N VAL A 34 12.39 -23.37 6.07
CA VAL A 34 11.26 -22.82 6.78
C VAL A 34 10.89 -21.61 5.95
N ASN A 35 9.88 -21.79 5.10
CA ASN A 35 9.30 -20.72 4.33
C ASN A 35 8.90 -19.69 5.40
N PRO A 36 9.55 -18.52 5.48
CA PRO A 36 9.20 -17.56 6.50
C PRO A 36 7.71 -17.29 6.32
N SER A 37 6.93 -17.50 7.38
CA SER A 37 5.53 -17.10 7.39
C SER A 37 5.46 -15.68 6.83
N PRO A 38 4.50 -15.38 5.95
CA PRO A 38 4.39 -14.03 5.40
C PRO A 38 4.41 -13.04 6.57
N PRO A 39 5.13 -11.92 6.43
CA PRO A 39 5.19 -10.93 7.50
C PRO A 39 3.76 -10.61 7.94
N PRO A 40 3.51 -10.44 9.25
CA PRO A 40 2.19 -10.05 9.71
C PRO A 40 1.77 -8.80 8.97
N GLY A 41 0.49 -8.73 8.60
CA GLY A 41 -0.08 -7.56 7.93
C GLY A 41 0.19 -6.29 8.73
N ALA A 42 0.06 -5.13 8.08
CA ALA A 42 0.31 -3.87 8.75
C ALA A 42 -0.63 -3.70 9.95
N MET A 43 -0.05 -3.49 11.13
CA MET A 43 -0.80 -3.41 12.40
C MET A 43 -0.89 -1.98 12.89
N HIS A 44 -2.07 -1.58 13.35
CA HIS A 44 -2.24 -0.30 14.01
C HIS A 44 -1.49 -0.27 15.36
N ILE A 45 -0.94 0.88 15.75
CA ILE A 45 -0.12 1.00 16.97
C ILE A 45 -0.86 0.60 18.25
N SER A 46 -2.19 0.74 18.30
CA SER A 46 -2.99 0.29 19.45
C SER A 46 -2.95 -1.23 19.62
N GLU A 47 -2.96 -1.98 18.52
CA GLU A 47 -2.87 -3.44 18.52
C GLU A 47 -1.48 -3.90 18.96
N VAL A 48 -0.44 -3.23 18.46
CA VAL A 48 0.95 -3.47 18.86
C VAL A 48 1.13 -3.21 20.37
N LYS A 49 0.53 -2.14 20.91
CA LYS A 49 0.57 -1.81 22.34
C LYS A 49 -0.14 -2.85 23.22
N ARG A 50 -1.19 -3.49 22.69
CA ARG A 50 -1.96 -4.57 23.34
C ARG A 50 -1.23 -5.92 23.28
N SER A 51 -0.33 -6.12 22.31
CA SER A 51 0.42 -7.37 22.15
C SER A 51 1.74 -7.39 22.96
N PRO A 52 1.89 -8.28 23.95
CA PRO A 52 3.10 -8.35 24.77
C PRO A 52 4.36 -8.72 23.98
N THR A 53 4.22 -9.53 22.94
CA THR A 53 5.33 -10.07 22.13
C THR A 53 5.82 -9.10 21.05
N LEU A 54 4.97 -8.16 20.61
CA LEU A 54 5.30 -7.17 19.58
C LEU A 54 5.81 -5.84 20.15
N ARG A 55 5.68 -5.62 21.46
CA ARG A 55 6.25 -4.43 22.11
C ARG A 55 7.77 -4.34 21.95
N SER A 56 8.47 -5.48 21.95
CA SER A 56 9.92 -5.54 21.73
C SER A 56 10.34 -5.31 20.28
N SER A 57 9.42 -5.40 19.31
CA SER A 57 9.70 -5.16 17.88
C SER A 57 9.39 -3.72 17.43
N ILE A 58 8.99 -2.83 18.34
CA ILE A 58 8.51 -1.48 17.99
C ILE A 58 9.57 -0.64 17.27
N ARG A 59 10.88 -0.95 17.39
CA ARG A 59 11.92 -0.24 16.63
C ARG A 59 13.05 -1.16 16.21
N LYS A 60 13.33 -1.21 14.91
CA LYS A 60 14.70 -1.46 14.44
C LYS A 60 15.49 -0.17 14.70
N PRO A 61 16.58 -0.18 15.50
CA PRO A 61 17.41 1.00 15.68
C PRO A 61 17.85 1.56 14.32
N GLY A 62 17.59 2.85 14.06
CA GLY A 62 17.93 3.50 12.80
C GLY A 62 16.87 3.45 11.69
N SER A 63 15.68 2.88 11.92
CA SER A 63 14.58 2.98 10.94
C SER A 63 13.93 4.37 10.98
N GLU A 64 14.06 5.15 9.91
CA GLU A 64 13.36 6.42 9.75
C GLU A 64 11.85 6.22 9.62
N THR A 65 11.08 7.04 10.33
CA THR A 65 9.61 7.09 10.20
C THR A 65 9.23 7.46 8.78
N GLN A 66 8.32 6.68 8.20
CA GLN A 66 7.77 6.92 6.87
C GLN A 66 6.42 7.63 6.99
N PHE A 67 6.11 8.53 6.05
CA PHE A 67 4.84 9.25 6.04
C PHE A 67 3.96 8.77 4.89
N ILE A 68 2.69 8.49 5.16
CA ILE A 68 1.65 8.18 4.17
C ILE A 68 0.55 9.22 4.28
N THR A 69 0.21 9.84 3.14
CA THR A 69 -0.97 10.69 3.01
C THR A 69 -2.09 9.88 2.37
N ILE A 70 -3.21 9.73 3.09
CA ILE A 70 -4.44 9.16 2.59
C ILE A 70 -5.36 10.31 2.18
N MET A 71 -5.58 10.44 0.87
CA MET A 71 -6.59 11.34 0.32
C MET A 71 -7.93 10.63 0.31
N VAL A 72 -8.96 11.24 0.89
CA VAL A 72 -10.31 10.67 0.92
C VAL A 72 -11.22 11.45 -0.01
N ALA A 73 -11.72 10.78 -1.06
CA ALA A 73 -12.77 11.30 -1.92
C ALA A 73 -14.07 10.57 -1.58
N ASN A 74 -15.07 11.33 -1.12
CA ASN A 74 -16.32 10.77 -0.64
C ASN A 74 -17.48 11.05 -1.58
N ALA A 75 -18.30 10.03 -1.84
CA ALA A 75 -19.62 10.24 -2.38
C ALA A 75 -20.51 10.96 -1.36
N LYS A 76 -21.61 11.55 -1.86
CA LYS A 76 -22.58 12.23 -1.01
C LYS A 76 -23.13 11.24 0.03
N GLY A 77 -23.19 11.67 1.28
CA GLY A 77 -23.65 10.83 2.41
C GLY A 77 -22.63 9.80 2.93
N ALA A 78 -21.53 9.57 2.22
CA ALA A 78 -20.46 8.68 2.65
C ALA A 78 -19.47 9.36 3.61
N ALA A 79 -18.57 8.58 4.21
CA ALA A 79 -17.58 9.11 5.15
C ALA A 79 -16.53 9.97 4.44
N ASP A 80 -16.41 11.22 4.86
CA ASP A 80 -15.25 12.07 4.53
C ASP A 80 -14.02 11.65 5.35
N TYR A 81 -12.89 12.33 5.13
CA TYR A 81 -11.63 12.02 5.82
C TYR A 81 -11.76 12.06 7.35
N LEU A 82 -12.51 13.04 7.88
CA LEU A 82 -12.71 13.21 9.31
C LEU A 82 -13.58 12.09 9.90
N ARG A 83 -14.65 11.71 9.20
CA ARG A 83 -15.52 10.61 9.62
C ARG A 83 -14.80 9.27 9.53
N LEU A 84 -13.97 9.04 8.52
CA LEU A 84 -13.16 7.84 8.39
C LEU A 84 -12.13 7.73 9.53
N TYR A 85 -11.44 8.83 9.85
CA TYR A 85 -10.52 8.89 10.99
C TYR A 85 -11.23 8.61 12.33
N ARG A 86 -12.43 9.18 12.54
CA ARG A 86 -13.24 8.88 13.74
C ARG A 86 -13.66 7.41 13.82
N LEU A 87 -13.91 6.75 12.68
CA LEU A 87 -14.22 5.33 12.66
C LEU A 87 -12.99 4.48 13.01
N LEU A 88 -11.80 4.86 12.54
CA LEU A 88 -10.56 4.23 13.00
C LEU A 88 -10.40 4.32 14.52
N GLN A 89 -10.65 5.49 15.11
CA GLN A 89 -10.57 5.68 16.57
C GLN A 89 -11.55 4.75 17.31
N ARG A 90 -12.76 4.59 16.78
CA ARG A 90 -13.77 3.66 17.35
C ARG A 90 -13.34 2.20 17.25
N GLU A 91 -12.82 1.78 16.10
CA GLU A 91 -12.41 0.39 15.89
C GLU A 91 -11.25 0.00 16.81
N THR A 92 -10.34 0.94 17.05
CA THR A 92 -9.08 0.70 17.78
C THR A 92 -9.19 0.94 19.28
N ASP A 93 -10.33 1.45 19.76
CA ASP A 93 -10.53 2.14 21.04
C ASP A 93 -9.39 3.11 21.38
N TYR A 94 -8.75 3.69 20.36
CA TYR A 94 -7.59 4.55 20.51
C TYR A 94 -8.06 6.02 20.51
N GLY A 95 -7.81 6.73 21.61
CA GLY A 95 -8.14 8.15 21.72
C GLY A 95 -9.43 8.48 22.48
N SER A 96 -9.71 7.82 23.61
CA SER A 96 -10.73 8.32 24.57
C SER A 96 -10.40 9.71 25.12
N GLU A 97 -9.16 10.19 24.96
CA GLU A 97 -8.75 11.56 25.22
C GLU A 97 -8.81 12.35 23.90
N PHE A 98 -9.91 13.06 23.71
CA PHE A 98 -10.15 13.97 22.59
C PHE A 98 -9.14 15.12 22.64
N ASP A 99 -8.09 15.05 21.83
CA ASP A 99 -7.29 16.22 21.49
C ASP A 99 -7.74 16.74 20.11
N LEU A 100 -8.59 17.78 20.12
CA LEU A 100 -9.07 18.47 18.91
C LEU A 100 -7.96 19.26 18.20
N THR A 101 -6.77 19.34 18.79
CA THR A 101 -5.59 20.04 18.26
C THR A 101 -4.60 19.11 17.54
N GLY A 102 -4.83 17.80 17.54
CA GLY A 102 -3.96 16.84 16.85
C GLY A 102 -4.14 16.86 15.32
N ASP A 103 -3.03 16.79 14.58
CA ASP A 103 -3.03 16.42 13.17
C ASP A 103 -3.72 15.05 13.03
N TYR A 104 -4.63 14.87 12.05
CA TYR A 104 -5.43 13.65 11.84
C TYR A 104 -4.56 12.45 11.42
N GLU A 105 -3.74 11.99 12.34
CA GLU A 105 -2.61 11.10 12.14
C GLU A 105 -2.70 9.88 13.05
N THR A 106 -2.12 8.79 12.60
CA THR A 106 -2.00 7.55 13.36
C THR A 106 -0.75 6.77 12.92
N ASP A 107 -0.28 5.86 13.75
CA ASP A 107 0.90 5.05 13.46
C ASP A 107 0.51 3.60 13.13
N TYR A 108 1.14 3.07 12.08
CA TYR A 108 1.11 1.66 11.71
C TYR A 108 2.52 1.06 11.74
N LEU A 109 2.63 -0.21 12.13
CA LEU A 109 3.86 -0.98 12.10
C LEU A 109 3.77 -2.03 11.00
N TYR A 110 4.73 -2.04 10.07
CA TYR A 110 4.85 -3.07 9.05
C TYR A 110 6.31 -3.35 8.69
N ASP A 111 6.71 -4.61 8.68
CA ASP A 111 8.09 -5.09 8.43
C ASP A 111 9.19 -4.40 9.29
N GLY A 112 8.81 -3.97 10.50
CA GLY A 112 9.69 -3.24 11.43
C GLY A 112 9.89 -1.76 11.09
N TYR A 113 9.09 -1.20 10.17
CA TYR A 113 9.01 0.23 9.88
C TYR A 113 7.75 0.83 10.50
N ILE A 114 7.88 2.05 11.02
CA ILE A 114 6.75 2.86 11.50
C ILE A 114 6.28 3.76 10.36
N TYR A 115 4.99 3.71 10.08
CA TYR A 115 4.29 4.55 9.14
C TYR A 115 3.36 5.50 9.88
N ASN A 116 3.67 6.79 9.83
CA ASN A 116 2.74 7.83 10.22
C ASN A 116 1.76 8.07 9.06
N VAL A 117 0.50 7.80 9.30
CA VAL A 117 -0.59 7.83 8.32
C VAL A 117 -1.46 9.04 8.61
N ARG A 118 -1.57 9.96 7.66
CA ARG A 118 -2.35 11.18 7.75
C ARG A 118 -3.57 11.15 6.84
N PHE A 119 -4.73 11.49 7.38
CA PHE A 119 -5.97 11.62 6.60
C PHE A 119 -6.16 13.07 6.16
N VAL A 120 -6.39 13.26 4.86
CA VAL A 120 -6.70 14.57 4.29
C VAL A 120 -7.91 14.47 3.38
N SER A 121 -8.69 15.55 3.33
CA SER A 121 -9.58 15.75 2.19
C SER A 121 -8.73 15.81 0.93
N VAL A 122 -9.30 15.38 -0.21
CA VAL A 122 -8.73 15.70 -1.52
C VAL A 122 -8.32 17.18 -1.56
N PRO A 123 -7.03 17.48 -1.80
CA PRO A 123 -6.47 18.80 -1.50
C PRO A 123 -6.79 19.86 -2.54
N ASP A 124 -6.66 21.13 -2.11
CA ASP A 124 -6.10 22.20 -2.95
C ASP A 124 -4.58 21.93 -3.06
N PRO A 125 -4.09 21.51 -4.23
CA PRO A 125 -2.73 21.01 -4.45
C PRO A 125 -1.67 22.12 -4.55
N THR A 126 -2.02 23.37 -4.23
CA THR A 126 -1.09 24.52 -4.26
C THR A 126 -0.37 24.79 -2.94
N GLY A 127 -0.70 24.04 -1.88
CA GLY A 127 -0.06 24.22 -0.57
C GLY A 127 1.37 23.62 -0.47
N PRO A 128 2.14 24.00 0.57
CA PRO A 128 3.51 23.54 0.82
C PRO A 128 3.67 22.01 0.99
N TRP A 129 2.55 21.28 1.03
CA TRP A 129 2.46 19.83 1.21
C TRP A 129 2.90 19.01 0.00
N ALA A 130 2.98 19.61 -1.21
CA ALA A 130 3.34 18.92 -2.44
C ALA A 130 4.72 18.23 -2.38
N ALA A 131 5.68 18.80 -1.63
CA ALA A 131 7.00 18.23 -1.44
C ALA A 131 7.03 16.96 -0.56
N ASN A 132 5.99 16.75 0.25
CA ASN A 132 5.88 15.64 1.22
C ASN A 132 5.08 14.43 0.68
N LEU A 133 4.68 14.45 -0.60
CA LEU A 133 3.83 13.44 -1.23
C LEU A 133 4.60 12.19 -1.72
N ALA A 134 5.54 11.66 -0.93
CA ALA A 134 6.24 10.41 -1.31
C ALA A 134 5.28 9.20 -1.34
N HIS A 135 4.43 9.06 -0.32
CA HIS A 135 3.44 8.00 -0.28
C HIS A 135 2.03 8.58 -0.22
N VAL A 136 1.38 8.66 -1.39
CA VAL A 136 -0.01 9.09 -1.51
C VAL A 136 -0.89 7.91 -1.87
N CYS A 137 -1.93 7.69 -1.08
CA CYS A 137 -2.98 6.70 -1.33
C CYS A 137 -4.34 7.37 -1.48
N LEU A 138 -5.27 6.70 -2.15
CA LEU A 138 -6.64 7.18 -2.34
C LEU A 138 -7.63 6.24 -1.64
N VAL A 139 -8.55 6.81 -0.89
CA VAL A 139 -9.76 6.13 -0.39
C VAL A 139 -10.97 6.74 -1.09
N LEU A 140 -11.77 5.88 -1.71
CA LEU A 140 -13.08 6.21 -2.27
C LEU A 140 -14.17 5.66 -1.35
N THR A 141 -15.03 6.50 -0.81
CA THR A 141 -16.10 6.05 0.10
C THR A 141 -17.49 6.18 -0.54
N TYR A 142 -18.34 5.19 -0.32
CA TYR A 142 -19.77 5.24 -0.67
C TYR A 142 -20.65 4.60 0.41
N ASP A 143 -21.94 4.91 0.37
CA ASP A 143 -22.97 4.30 1.22
C ASP A 143 -23.57 3.05 0.57
N THR A 144 -23.47 1.88 1.22
CA THR A 144 -24.01 0.62 0.67
C THR A 144 -25.53 0.62 0.55
N SER A 145 -26.22 1.43 1.36
CA SER A 145 -27.68 1.61 1.32
C SER A 145 -28.16 2.61 0.26
N SER A 146 -27.24 3.22 -0.50
CA SER A 146 -27.57 4.27 -1.46
C SER A 146 -26.93 4.04 -2.83
N ARG A 147 -27.76 3.60 -3.78
CA ARG A 147 -27.41 3.57 -5.21
C ARG A 147 -26.92 4.93 -5.73
N GLU A 148 -27.52 6.05 -5.31
CA GLU A 148 -27.04 7.40 -5.67
C GLU A 148 -25.59 7.64 -5.19
N SER A 149 -25.25 7.20 -3.97
CA SER A 149 -23.89 7.30 -3.43
C SER A 149 -22.90 6.47 -4.25
N TRP A 150 -23.29 5.26 -4.63
CA TRP A 150 -22.50 4.40 -5.50
C TRP A 150 -22.29 4.99 -6.90
N ASP A 151 -23.35 5.41 -7.58
CA ASP A 151 -23.27 5.98 -8.93
C ASP A 151 -22.38 7.22 -8.94
N LYS A 152 -22.43 8.03 -7.87
CA LYS A 152 -21.53 9.16 -7.69
C LYS A 152 -20.07 8.73 -7.48
N LEU A 153 -19.81 7.68 -6.71
CA LEU A 153 -18.45 7.12 -6.58
C LEU A 153 -17.93 6.64 -7.93
N VAL A 154 -18.74 5.90 -8.69
CA VAL A 154 -18.40 5.42 -10.04
C VAL A 154 -18.07 6.61 -10.94
N ALA A 155 -18.91 7.66 -10.93
CA ALA A 155 -18.67 8.87 -11.71
C ALA A 155 -17.36 9.60 -11.31
N ILE A 156 -17.05 9.67 -10.01
CA ILE A 156 -15.78 10.22 -9.51
C ILE A 156 -14.59 9.39 -10.04
N CYS A 157 -14.68 8.06 -9.93
CA CYS A 157 -13.67 7.14 -10.40
C CYS A 157 -13.44 7.26 -11.91
N GLU A 158 -14.49 7.19 -12.72
CA GLU A 158 -14.40 7.33 -14.18
C GLU A 158 -13.94 8.73 -14.61
N GLY A 159 -14.36 9.77 -13.88
CA GLY A 159 -13.92 11.14 -14.12
C GLY A 159 -12.42 11.31 -13.87
N MET A 160 -11.88 10.76 -12.79
CA MET A 160 -10.43 10.78 -12.58
C MET A 160 -9.72 9.91 -13.63
N ARG A 161 -10.31 8.78 -14.01
CA ARG A 161 -9.72 7.86 -15.00
C ARG A 161 -9.59 8.52 -16.36
N SER A 162 -10.62 9.23 -16.82
CA SER A 162 -10.60 9.93 -18.11
C SER A 162 -9.60 11.09 -18.16
N ARG A 163 -9.24 11.65 -17.00
CA ARG A 163 -8.20 12.67 -16.85
C ARG A 163 -6.78 12.10 -16.69
N SER A 164 -6.64 10.79 -16.50
CA SER A 164 -5.33 10.12 -16.45
C SER A 164 -4.85 9.79 -17.85
N GLU A 165 -3.60 10.14 -18.19
CA GLU A 165 -3.02 9.94 -19.53
C GLU A 165 -3.16 8.49 -20.04
N ASP A 166 -3.05 7.50 -19.14
CA ASP A 166 -3.15 6.07 -19.46
C ASP A 166 -4.49 5.44 -19.07
N GLY A 167 -5.46 6.22 -18.59
CA GLY A 167 -6.72 5.69 -18.07
C GLY A 167 -6.55 4.77 -16.86
N VAL A 168 -5.43 4.86 -16.14
CA VAL A 168 -5.15 4.08 -14.93
C VAL A 168 -5.03 5.03 -13.74
N LEU A 169 -5.71 4.71 -12.64
CA LEU A 169 -5.71 5.53 -11.40
C LEU A 169 -4.66 5.07 -10.39
N SER A 170 -4.24 3.81 -10.46
CA SER A 170 -3.24 3.23 -9.57
C SER A 170 -2.42 2.20 -10.34
N PRO A 171 -1.07 2.19 -10.20
CA PRO A 171 -0.28 2.84 -9.14
C PRO A 171 0.12 4.31 -9.39
N TYR A 172 -0.36 4.94 -10.47
CA TYR A 172 -0.08 6.35 -10.75
C TYR A 172 -1.37 7.17 -10.89
N PRO A 173 -1.52 8.32 -10.21
CA PRO A 173 -0.57 8.94 -9.28
C PRO A 173 -0.68 8.43 -7.83
N PHE A 174 -1.51 7.43 -7.52
CA PHE A 174 -1.66 6.87 -6.17
C PHE A 174 -0.97 5.53 -6.01
N LEU A 175 -0.19 5.33 -4.94
CA LEU A 175 0.49 4.05 -4.68
C LEU A 175 -0.51 2.90 -4.53
N ALA A 176 -1.66 3.19 -3.94
CA ALA A 176 -2.79 2.29 -3.86
C ALA A 176 -4.09 3.07 -3.77
N THR A 177 -5.16 2.43 -4.24
CA THR A 177 -6.54 2.91 -4.12
C THR A 177 -7.38 1.84 -3.45
N VAL A 178 -8.21 2.25 -2.49
CA VAL A 178 -9.22 1.38 -1.86
C VAL A 178 -10.60 2.00 -2.01
N ILE A 179 -11.57 1.15 -2.35
CA ILE A 179 -13.00 1.47 -2.29
C ILE A 179 -13.51 0.95 -0.95
N VAL A 180 -14.07 1.87 -0.15
CA VAL A 180 -14.63 1.59 1.16
C VAL A 180 -16.15 1.67 1.08
N ALA A 181 -16.78 0.53 1.31
CA ALA A 181 -18.22 0.36 1.38
C ALA A 181 -18.71 0.64 2.80
N MET A 182 -19.42 1.74 3.00
CA MET A 182 -19.90 2.14 4.32
C MET A 182 -21.26 1.48 4.60
N GLY A 183 -21.27 0.39 5.35
CA GLY A 183 -22.48 -0.35 5.74
C GLY A 183 -22.80 -0.28 7.23
N GLU A 184 -23.92 -0.85 7.66
CA GLU A 184 -24.29 -0.90 9.09
C GLU A 184 -23.42 -1.89 9.88
N GLY A 185 -22.94 -2.95 9.21
CA GLY A 185 -22.12 -4.03 9.76
C GLY A 185 -22.69 -5.41 9.39
N GLU A 186 -21.97 -6.49 9.71
CA GLU A 186 -22.45 -7.86 9.50
C GLU A 186 -23.78 -8.08 10.25
N GLY A 187 -24.88 -8.29 9.50
CA GLY A 187 -26.11 -8.89 10.03
C GLY A 187 -27.34 -8.00 10.27
N GLU A 188 -27.35 -6.71 9.92
CA GLU A 188 -28.50 -5.83 10.26
C GLU A 188 -29.12 -5.03 9.10
N GLY A 189 -28.65 -5.19 7.86
CA GLY A 189 -29.26 -4.51 6.70
C GLY A 189 -30.22 -5.41 5.94
N GLU A 190 -31.52 -5.07 5.92
CA GLU A 190 -32.38 -5.54 4.82
C GLU A 190 -31.82 -4.94 3.52
N GLU A 191 -31.45 -5.79 2.55
CA GLU A 191 -31.09 -5.37 1.20
C GLU A 191 -32.32 -4.73 0.54
N GLY A 192 -32.46 -3.42 0.74
CA GLY A 192 -33.47 -2.63 0.06
C GLY A 192 -33.19 -2.63 -1.45
N PRO A 193 -34.20 -2.40 -2.30
CA PRO A 193 -34.02 -2.36 -3.76
C PRO A 193 -33.03 -1.27 -4.24
N MET A 194 -32.62 -0.36 -3.35
CA MET A 194 -31.68 0.72 -3.60
C MET A 194 -30.28 0.47 -3.02
N SER A 195 -30.02 -0.69 -2.40
CA SER A 195 -28.70 -1.06 -1.91
C SER A 195 -27.81 -1.57 -3.04
N VAL A 196 -26.50 -1.40 -2.88
CA VAL A 196 -25.50 -1.92 -3.81
C VAL A 196 -25.00 -3.24 -3.28
N SER A 197 -25.10 -4.29 -4.11
CA SER A 197 -24.61 -5.61 -3.73
C SER A 197 -23.09 -5.61 -3.60
N GLN A 198 -22.57 -6.37 -2.63
CA GLN A 198 -21.13 -6.54 -2.42
C GLN A 198 -20.43 -7.04 -3.69
N GLY A 199 -21.02 -8.04 -4.37
CA GLY A 199 -20.45 -8.61 -5.60
C GLY A 199 -20.33 -7.60 -6.76
N GLU A 200 -21.27 -6.66 -6.88
CA GLU A 200 -21.15 -5.57 -7.86
C GLU A 200 -19.95 -4.67 -7.55
N ALA A 201 -19.80 -4.26 -6.28
CA ALA A 201 -18.74 -3.35 -5.88
C ALA A 201 -17.35 -4.00 -5.94
N GLU A 202 -17.23 -5.28 -5.56
CA GLU A 202 -16.00 -6.07 -5.67
C GLU A 202 -15.58 -6.28 -7.13
N ALA A 203 -16.53 -6.60 -8.02
CA ALA A 203 -16.26 -6.74 -9.44
C ALA A 203 -15.76 -5.43 -10.05
N PHE A 204 -16.38 -4.30 -9.67
CA PHE A 204 -15.94 -2.97 -10.09
C PHE A 204 -14.52 -2.66 -9.57
N ALA A 205 -14.25 -2.88 -8.28
CA ALA A 205 -12.94 -2.67 -7.68
C ALA A 205 -11.85 -3.49 -8.38
N THR A 206 -12.13 -4.78 -8.62
CA THR A 206 -11.23 -5.70 -9.34
C THR A 206 -10.95 -5.21 -10.75
N GLN A 207 -12.00 -4.82 -11.50
CA GLN A 207 -11.86 -4.29 -12.86
C GLN A 207 -11.01 -3.00 -12.89
N ARG A 208 -11.05 -2.20 -11.83
CA ARG A 208 -10.27 -0.96 -11.68
C ARG A 208 -8.93 -1.14 -10.96
N LYS A 209 -8.57 -2.37 -10.59
CA LYS A 209 -7.36 -2.70 -9.80
C LYS A 209 -7.28 -1.94 -8.47
N CYS A 210 -8.43 -1.69 -7.87
CA CYS A 210 -8.55 -1.14 -6.52
C CYS A 210 -8.74 -2.26 -5.50
N LEU A 211 -8.36 -1.99 -4.27
CA LEU A 211 -8.78 -2.80 -3.12
C LEU A 211 -10.26 -2.52 -2.81
N PHE A 212 -10.94 -3.48 -2.20
CA PHE A 212 -12.31 -3.33 -1.72
C PHE A 212 -12.36 -3.74 -0.25
N VAL A 213 -12.97 -2.91 0.60
CA VAL A 213 -13.15 -3.19 2.03
C VAL A 213 -14.53 -2.68 2.47
N GLU A 214 -15.22 -3.48 3.27
CA GLU A 214 -16.43 -3.05 3.95
C GLU A 214 -16.10 -2.45 5.31
N VAL A 215 -16.77 -1.36 5.66
CA VAL A 215 -16.60 -0.67 6.92
C VAL A 215 -17.94 -0.48 7.61
N SER A 216 -18.03 -0.92 8.87
CA SER A 216 -19.20 -0.62 9.70
C SER A 216 -19.20 0.85 10.10
N ARG A 217 -20.29 1.55 9.78
CA ARG A 217 -20.55 2.94 10.22
C ARG A 217 -20.70 3.07 11.74
N ARG A 218 -21.07 1.97 12.41
CA ARG A 218 -21.30 1.95 13.85
C ARG A 218 -19.99 1.78 14.60
N THR A 219 -19.29 0.69 14.33
CA THR A 219 -18.11 0.28 15.09
C THR A 219 -16.80 0.76 14.47
N GLY A 220 -16.79 1.11 13.19
CA GLY A 220 -15.57 1.35 12.43
C GLY A 220 -14.86 0.07 11.98
N ARG A 221 -15.37 -1.13 12.31
CA ARG A 221 -14.78 -2.40 11.89
C ARG A 221 -14.48 -2.38 10.39
N GLY A 222 -13.25 -2.73 10.02
CA GLY A 222 -12.73 -2.76 8.65
C GLY A 222 -11.84 -1.57 8.28
N VAL A 223 -11.80 -0.48 9.08
CA VAL A 223 -10.93 0.67 8.76
C VAL A 223 -9.46 0.31 8.94
N CYS A 224 -9.11 -0.47 9.97
CA CYS A 224 -7.76 -0.98 10.17
C CYS A 224 -7.30 -1.86 9.00
N ASP A 225 -8.18 -2.72 8.48
CA ASP A 225 -7.88 -3.56 7.32
C ASP A 225 -7.67 -2.70 6.06
N ALA A 226 -8.51 -1.69 5.85
CA ALA A 226 -8.39 -0.76 4.73
C ALA A 226 -7.07 0.02 4.78
N VAL A 227 -6.74 0.61 5.93
CA VAL A 227 -5.51 1.40 6.10
C VAL A 227 -4.27 0.51 6.11
N GLY A 228 -4.32 -0.64 6.79
CA GLY A 228 -3.25 -1.62 6.81
C GLY A 228 -2.90 -2.09 5.41
N SER A 229 -3.89 -2.43 4.59
CA SER A 229 -3.67 -2.79 3.18
C SER A 229 -3.01 -1.67 2.37
N LEU A 230 -3.35 -0.40 2.63
CA LEU A 230 -2.69 0.74 1.99
C LEU A 230 -1.23 0.88 2.46
N VAL A 231 -0.95 0.67 3.75
CA VAL A 231 0.42 0.69 4.31
C VAL A 231 1.28 -0.39 3.66
N GLU A 232 0.76 -1.60 3.52
CA GLU A 232 1.48 -2.71 2.87
C GLU A 232 1.84 -2.40 1.41
N ARG A 233 0.88 -1.84 0.66
CA ARG A 233 1.11 -1.42 -0.72
C ARG A 233 2.10 -0.27 -0.82
N ALA A 234 1.98 0.73 0.04
CA ALA A 234 2.92 1.85 0.11
C ALA A 234 4.33 1.38 0.48
N HIS A 235 4.46 0.43 1.41
CA HIS A 235 5.74 -0.16 1.78
C HIS A 235 6.42 -0.83 0.58
N GLY A 236 5.68 -1.62 -0.20
CA GLY A 236 6.19 -2.25 -1.42
C GLY A 236 6.65 -1.25 -2.49
N ALA A 237 6.08 -0.04 -2.48
CA ALA A 237 6.38 1.03 -3.42
C ALA A 237 7.28 2.14 -2.87
N ARG A 238 7.82 2.01 -1.65
CA ARG A 238 8.56 3.09 -0.94
C ARG A 238 9.77 3.65 -1.69
N GLY A 239 10.38 2.85 -2.57
CA GLY A 239 11.51 3.28 -3.39
C GLY A 239 11.13 4.06 -4.65
N GLN A 240 9.84 4.16 -4.99
CA GLN A 240 9.40 4.79 -6.24
C GLN A 240 9.49 6.31 -6.23
N TYR A 241 9.44 6.92 -5.04
CA TYR A 241 9.50 8.37 -4.85
C TYR A 241 10.46 8.66 -3.70
N PRO A 242 11.78 8.68 -3.94
CA PRO A 242 12.76 8.96 -2.89
C PRO A 242 12.48 10.33 -2.29
N MET A 243 12.82 10.54 -1.01
CA MET A 243 12.57 11.79 -0.28
C MET A 243 13.73 12.78 -0.34
N ASP A 244 14.86 12.39 -0.95
CA ASP A 244 15.99 13.27 -1.20
C ASP A 244 15.68 14.38 -2.23
N GLN A 245 16.66 15.24 -2.47
CA GLN A 245 16.58 16.30 -3.47
C GLN A 245 16.45 15.75 -4.90
N GLU A 246 17.00 14.56 -5.17
CA GLU A 246 16.93 13.94 -6.50
C GLU A 246 15.50 13.51 -6.85
N GLY A 247 14.70 13.11 -5.86
CA GLY A 247 13.28 12.77 -6.03
C GLY A 247 12.34 13.97 -6.18
N GLU A 248 12.79 15.20 -5.88
CA GLU A 248 11.93 16.39 -5.84
C GLU A 248 11.18 16.64 -7.16
N PRO A 249 11.83 16.59 -8.35
CA PRO A 249 11.13 16.81 -9.62
C PRO A 249 10.00 15.80 -9.87
N GLN A 250 10.20 14.54 -9.46
CA GLN A 250 9.20 13.49 -9.61
C GLN A 250 8.02 13.69 -8.66
N ARG A 251 8.30 14.06 -7.40
CA ARG A 251 7.25 14.42 -6.41
C ARG A 251 6.45 15.63 -6.87
N TYR A 252 7.11 16.65 -7.43
CA TYR A 252 6.45 17.83 -7.98
C TYR A 252 5.56 17.49 -9.19
N LYS A 253 6.06 16.71 -10.15
CA LYS A 253 5.27 16.26 -11.32
C LYS A 253 4.02 15.49 -10.87
N ARG A 254 4.17 14.58 -9.89
CA ARG A 254 3.06 13.84 -9.30
C ARG A 254 2.02 14.76 -8.67
N ALA A 255 2.45 15.78 -7.92
CA ALA A 255 1.54 16.75 -7.32
C ALA A 255 0.73 17.53 -8.38
N GLN A 256 1.34 17.89 -9.51
CA GLN A 256 0.62 18.52 -10.63
C GLN A 256 -0.41 17.59 -11.28
N VAL A 257 -0.11 16.29 -11.40
CA VAL A 257 -1.11 15.32 -11.89
C VAL A 257 -2.26 15.19 -10.90
N LEU A 258 -1.98 15.06 -9.60
CA LEU A 258 -3.01 15.05 -8.56
C LEU A 258 -3.89 16.31 -8.65
N LYS A 259 -3.30 17.48 -8.93
CA LYS A 259 -4.05 18.71 -9.18
C LYS A 259 -5.01 18.61 -10.35
N ALA A 260 -4.51 18.15 -11.49
CA ALA A 260 -5.34 18.00 -12.69
C ALA A 260 -6.47 16.99 -12.47
N LEU A 261 -6.23 15.90 -11.72
CA LEU A 261 -7.24 14.89 -11.43
C LEU A 261 -8.44 15.41 -10.64
N PHE A 262 -8.24 16.41 -9.78
CA PHE A 262 -9.29 16.97 -8.92
C PHE A 262 -9.75 18.36 -9.32
N SER A 263 -9.24 18.90 -10.44
CA SER A 263 -9.73 20.15 -11.01
C SER A 263 -11.13 19.92 -11.64
N PRO A 264 -12.09 20.85 -11.44
CA PRO A 264 -13.44 20.76 -11.98
C PRO A 264 -13.49 20.79 -13.50
#